data_AF-A0A9D1RRV2-F1
#
_entry.id   AF-A0A9D1RRV2-F1
#
_cell.length_a   1.000
_cell.length_b   1.000
_cell.length_c   1.000
_cell.angle_alpha   90.00
_cell.angle_beta   90.00
_cell.angle_gamma   90.00
#
_symmetry.space_group_name_H-M   'P 1'
#
loop_
_entity.id
_entity.type
_entity.pdbx_description
1 polymer ?
#
loop_
_entity_poly.entity_id
_entity_poly.type
_entity_poly.pdbx_seq_one_letter_code
_entity_poly.pdbx_strand_id
1 'polypeptide(L)'
;MGKKNTAEQDAIQARQKAESIAEILGGRPAGALKDASALRAVIETAVVSLDDETAATVPSLFTAWKPDEAVVEGDRRYYAPRLYKAIQDHTTQADWTPDKSPAMWAVIGDPIETGTIDDPITAARGMEYEYGLYYLDPEDSKTYLCERTGEAAGGTIVLQYLPHELVGQYFSEVTA
;
A
#
# COMPACT_ATOMS: atom_id res chain seq x y z
N MET A 1 10.00 -31.24 38.28
CA MET A 1 10.72 -30.76 37.08
C MET A 1 9.76 -30.79 35.91
N GLY A 2 9.41 -29.76 35.14
CA GLY A 2 9.76 -28.34 35.09
C GLY A 2 9.08 -27.76 33.84
N LYS A 3 7.83 -27.32 33.96
CA LYS A 3 7.03 -26.73 32.86
C LYS A 3 7.37 -25.24 32.61
N LYS A 4 8.66 -24.89 32.67
CA LYS A 4 9.13 -23.48 32.66
C LYS A 4 9.79 -23.01 31.36
N ASN A 5 9.62 -23.69 30.22
CA ASN A 5 10.58 -23.51 29.12
C ASN A 5 10.05 -23.12 27.73
N THR A 6 8.87 -22.48 27.64
CA THR A 6 8.41 -21.91 26.35
C THR A 6 8.03 -20.45 26.51
N ALA A 7 7.05 -20.12 27.37
CA ALA A 7 6.66 -18.74 27.61
C ALA A 7 7.79 -17.85 28.18
N GLU A 8 8.69 -18.42 28.99
CA GLU A 8 9.86 -17.69 29.52
C GLU A 8 10.92 -17.47 28.44
N GLN A 9 11.08 -18.42 27.51
CA GLN A 9 11.99 -18.28 26.36
C GLN A 9 11.44 -17.28 25.33
N ASP A 10 10.13 -17.32 25.06
CA ASP A 10 9.45 -16.38 24.17
C ASP A 10 9.54 -14.94 24.73
N ALA A 11 9.38 -14.77 26.04
CA ALA A 11 9.53 -13.47 26.70
C ALA A 11 10.97 -12.94 26.67
N ILE A 12 11.97 -13.82 26.86
CA ILE A 12 13.38 -13.46 26.74
C ILE A 12 13.72 -13.08 25.29
N GLN A 13 13.21 -13.84 24.31
CA GLN A 13 13.44 -13.58 22.90
C GLN A 13 12.74 -12.30 22.42
N ALA A 14 11.52 -12.04 22.88
CA ALA A 14 10.80 -10.79 22.62
C ALA A 14 11.54 -9.58 23.20
N ARG A 15 12.09 -9.72 24.41
CA ARG A 15 12.88 -8.66 25.06
C ARG A 15 14.20 -8.40 24.34
N GLN A 16 14.93 -9.44 23.95
CA GLN A 16 16.15 -9.31 23.15
C GLN A 16 15.87 -8.65 21.80
N LYS A 17 14.77 -9.03 21.13
CA LYS A 17 14.31 -8.39 19.89
C LYS A 17 14.02 -6.90 20.09
N ALA A 18 13.36 -6.53 21.18
CA ALA A 18 13.07 -5.13 21.51
C ALA A 18 14.33 -4.31 21.82
N GLU A 19 15.30 -4.89 22.54
CA GLU A 19 16.59 -4.24 22.85
C GLU A 19 17.42 -3.99 21.58
N SER A 20 17.44 -4.96 20.64
CA SER A 20 18.11 -4.78 19.34
C SER A 20 17.46 -3.71 18.46
N ILE A 21 16.12 -3.62 18.46
CA ILE A 21 15.38 -2.58 17.72
C ILE A 21 15.75 -1.18 18.27
N ALA A 22 15.81 -1.02 19.59
CA ALA A 22 16.16 0.25 20.23
C ALA A 22 17.61 0.70 19.95
N GLU A 23 18.54 -0.24 19.81
CA GLU A 23 19.94 0.07 19.49
C GLU A 23 20.13 0.56 18.05
N ILE A 24 19.40 -0.04 17.09
CA ILE A 24 19.42 0.36 15.67
C ILE A 24 18.82 1.77 15.49
N LEU A 25 17.71 2.07 16.16
CA LEU A 25 17.08 3.40 16.13
C LEU A 25 17.97 4.50 16.76
N GLY A 26 18.91 4.13 17.64
CA GLY A 26 19.84 5.04 18.31
C GLY A 26 21.11 5.38 17.53
N GLY A 27 21.24 4.97 16.26
CA GLY A 27 22.34 5.38 15.38
C GLY A 27 23.73 4.82 15.73
N ARG A 28 23.83 3.78 16.58
CA ARG A 28 25.11 3.11 16.87
C ARG A 28 25.47 2.14 15.73
N PRO A 29 26.74 2.10 15.27
CA PRO A 29 27.12 1.29 14.11
C PRO A 29 26.90 -0.20 14.40
N ALA A 30 26.16 -0.82 13.48
CA ALA A 30 25.75 -2.21 13.49
C ALA A 30 26.93 -3.18 13.59
N GLY A 31 27.26 -3.60 14.82
CA GLY A 31 28.05 -4.81 15.06
C GLY A 31 27.28 -6.10 14.78
N ALA A 32 25.98 -6.01 14.44
CA ALA A 32 25.09 -7.14 14.23
C ALA A 32 24.22 -6.98 12.99
N LEU A 33 24.84 -6.88 11.81
CA LEU A 33 24.17 -7.09 10.51
C LEU A 33 23.79 -8.57 10.25
N LYS A 34 23.77 -9.44 11.27
CA LYS A 34 23.57 -10.89 11.11
C LYS A 34 22.10 -11.34 11.22
N ASP A 35 21.22 -10.48 11.72
CA ASP A 35 19.81 -10.83 11.93
C ASP A 35 18.91 -10.05 10.97
N ALA A 36 18.75 -10.57 9.75
CA ALA A 36 17.85 -10.00 8.73
C ALA A 36 16.42 -9.80 9.26
N SER A 37 15.99 -10.60 10.24
CA SER A 37 14.69 -10.47 10.92
C SER A 37 14.60 -9.25 11.85
N ALA A 38 15.69 -8.87 12.53
CA ALA A 38 15.72 -7.69 13.38
C ALA A 38 15.70 -6.41 12.52
N LEU A 39 16.49 -6.39 11.45
CA LEU A 39 16.45 -5.30 10.46
C LEU A 39 15.07 -5.16 9.84
N ARG A 40 14.43 -6.28 9.47
CA ARG A 40 13.07 -6.26 8.91
C ARG A 40 12.06 -5.65 9.89
N ALA A 41 12.12 -6.00 11.18
CA ALA A 41 11.22 -5.44 12.18
C ALA A 41 11.39 -3.92 12.37
N VAL A 42 12.63 -3.42 12.31
CA VAL A 42 12.91 -1.98 12.34
C VAL A 42 12.31 -1.29 11.12
N ILE A 43 12.52 -1.85 9.92
CA ILE A 43 11.96 -1.31 8.67
C ILE A 43 10.43 -1.28 8.74
N GLU A 44 9.79 -2.39 9.13
CA GLU A 44 8.32 -2.47 9.25
C GLU A 44 7.76 -1.45 10.22
N THR A 45 8.49 -1.11 11.29
CA THR A 45 8.09 -0.06 12.22
C THR A 45 8.26 1.33 11.61
N ALA A 46 9.37 1.57 10.90
CA ALA A 46 9.68 2.87 10.32
C ALA A 46 8.74 3.25 9.15
N VAL A 47 8.30 2.28 8.35
CA VAL A 47 7.45 2.57 7.18
C VAL A 47 6.01 2.97 7.55
N VAL A 48 5.56 2.68 8.77
CA VAL A 48 4.20 3.03 9.26
C VAL A 48 3.97 4.55 9.24
N SER A 49 5.01 5.35 9.49
CA SER A 49 4.89 6.81 9.51
C SER A 49 5.04 7.49 8.15
N LEU A 50 5.28 6.74 7.08
CA LEU A 50 5.36 7.31 5.74
C LEU A 50 3.98 7.79 5.29
N ASP A 51 3.92 8.91 4.58
CA ASP A 51 2.76 9.28 3.78
C ASP A 51 2.56 8.29 2.62
N ASP A 52 1.35 8.27 2.05
CA ASP A 52 0.98 7.32 1.00
C ASP A 52 1.85 7.48 -0.26
N GLU A 53 2.23 8.71 -0.62
CA GLU A 53 3.11 9.02 -1.75
C GLU A 53 4.48 8.35 -1.55
N THR A 54 5.17 8.67 -0.45
CA THR A 54 6.48 8.06 -0.15
C THR A 54 6.38 6.54 0.00
N ALA A 55 5.31 6.03 0.62
CA ALA A 55 5.09 4.61 0.83
C ALA A 55 5.02 3.81 -0.48
N ALA A 56 4.42 4.37 -1.52
CA ALA A 56 4.31 3.72 -2.82
C ALA A 56 5.62 3.65 -3.61
N THR A 57 6.65 4.44 -3.28
CA THR A 57 8.01 4.25 -3.84
C THR A 57 8.73 3.00 -3.33
N VAL A 58 8.31 2.50 -2.16
CA VAL A 58 8.99 1.40 -1.44
C VAL A 58 7.98 0.32 -0.98
N PRO A 59 7.11 -0.19 -1.87
CA PRO A 59 5.98 -1.02 -1.48
C PRO A 59 6.44 -2.33 -0.82
N SER A 60 7.57 -2.90 -1.26
CA SER A 60 8.16 -4.13 -0.71
C SER A 60 8.68 -4.00 0.74
N LEU A 61 8.81 -2.79 1.27
CA LEU A 61 9.19 -2.56 2.67
C LEU A 61 8.02 -2.74 3.63
N PHE A 62 6.78 -2.70 3.15
CA PHE A 62 5.58 -2.95 3.94
C PHE A 62 5.34 -4.46 4.14
N THR A 63 4.55 -4.80 5.15
CA THR A 63 4.16 -6.18 5.44
C THR A 63 3.44 -6.78 4.24
N ALA A 64 3.91 -7.93 3.75
CA ALA A 64 3.26 -8.65 2.67
C ALA A 64 1.85 -9.07 3.08
N TRP A 65 0.89 -8.95 2.16
CA TRP A 65 -0.47 -9.44 2.36
C TRP A 65 -0.46 -10.95 2.60
N LYS A 66 -1.28 -11.40 3.56
CA LYS A 66 -1.52 -12.81 3.87
C LYS A 66 -2.99 -13.00 4.24
N PRO A 67 -3.60 -14.16 3.95
CA PRO A 67 -4.92 -14.49 4.46
C PRO A 67 -4.90 -14.70 5.97
N ASP A 68 -6.08 -14.64 6.60
CA ASP A 68 -6.35 -14.92 8.01
C ASP A 68 -5.66 -13.96 9.01
N GLU A 69 -5.41 -12.72 8.58
CA GLU A 69 -4.93 -11.62 9.44
C GLU A 69 -6.04 -10.59 9.67
N ALA A 70 -6.18 -10.13 10.91
CA ALA A 70 -6.99 -8.95 11.20
C ALA A 70 -6.23 -7.69 10.76
N VAL A 71 -6.87 -6.86 9.96
CA VAL A 71 -6.37 -5.54 9.53
C VAL A 71 -7.39 -4.48 9.92
N VAL A 72 -6.91 -3.30 10.25
CA VAL A 72 -7.75 -2.13 10.56
C VAL A 72 -7.73 -1.13 9.40
N GLU A 73 -8.72 -0.25 9.35
CA GLU A 73 -8.73 0.87 8.40
C GLU A 73 -7.38 1.62 8.41
N GLY A 74 -6.82 1.87 7.22
CA GLY A 74 -5.54 2.52 7.03
C GLY A 74 -4.33 1.58 7.02
N ASP A 75 -4.47 0.31 7.43
CA ASP A 75 -3.36 -0.65 7.34
C ASP A 75 -2.90 -0.83 5.91
N ARG A 76 -1.59 -0.83 5.69
CA ARG A 76 -0.99 -1.02 4.37
C ARG A 76 -0.42 -2.41 4.21
N ARG A 77 -0.74 -3.07 3.10
CA ARG A 77 -0.24 -4.40 2.74
C ARG A 77 0.39 -4.40 1.36
N TYR A 78 1.58 -4.98 1.28
CA TYR A 78 2.25 -5.20 0.01
C TYR A 78 1.65 -6.41 -0.69
N TYR A 79 1.10 -6.21 -1.88
CA TYR A 79 0.62 -7.26 -2.76
C TYR A 79 1.17 -7.00 -4.15
N ALA A 80 2.21 -7.77 -4.51
CA ALA A 80 3.07 -7.41 -5.62
C ALA A 80 2.28 -7.18 -6.93
N PRO A 81 2.62 -6.12 -7.67
CA PRO A 81 3.71 -5.18 -7.42
C PRO A 81 3.35 -3.96 -6.55
N ARG A 82 2.09 -3.80 -6.12
CA ARG A 82 1.58 -2.54 -5.56
C ARG A 82 1.39 -2.58 -4.03
N LEU A 83 1.20 -1.40 -3.46
CA LEU A 83 0.81 -1.22 -2.07
C LEU A 83 -0.69 -0.94 -1.98
N TYR A 84 -1.35 -1.59 -1.03
CA TYR A 84 -2.80 -1.47 -0.83
C TYR A 84 -3.08 -1.02 0.59
N LYS A 85 -4.03 -0.10 0.75
CA LYS A 85 -4.52 0.43 2.03
C LYS A 85 -5.88 -0.17 2.35
N ALA A 86 -6.06 -0.72 3.55
CA ALA A 86 -7.36 -1.20 4.01
C ALA A 86 -8.32 -0.01 4.16
N ILE A 87 -9.53 -0.15 3.59
CA ILE A 87 -10.58 0.89 3.63
C ILE A 87 -11.44 0.74 4.90
N GLN A 88 -11.48 -0.45 5.49
CA GLN A 88 -12.25 -0.74 6.69
C GLN A 88 -11.64 -1.92 7.44
N ASP A 89 -11.99 -2.06 8.72
CA ASP A 89 -11.62 -3.20 9.54
C ASP A 89 -12.18 -4.50 8.95
N HIS A 90 -11.30 -5.48 8.72
CA HIS A 90 -11.71 -6.81 8.25
C HIS A 90 -10.66 -7.87 8.55
N THR A 91 -11.04 -9.14 8.33
CA THR A 91 -10.07 -10.25 8.29
C THR A 91 -9.75 -10.57 6.83
N THR A 92 -8.48 -10.63 6.49
CA THR A 92 -8.03 -11.00 5.15
C THR A 92 -8.45 -12.41 4.80
N GLN A 93 -8.87 -12.64 3.56
CA GLN A 93 -9.35 -13.94 3.09
C GLN A 93 -8.70 -14.27 1.75
N ALA A 94 -8.40 -15.56 1.51
CA ALA A 94 -7.73 -16.02 0.30
C ALA A 94 -8.47 -15.63 -0.99
N ASP A 95 -9.80 -15.62 -0.95
CA ASP A 95 -10.64 -15.23 -2.09
C ASP A 95 -10.83 -13.70 -2.20
N TRP A 96 -10.43 -12.94 -1.17
CA TRP A 96 -10.51 -11.48 -1.12
C TRP A 96 -9.11 -10.86 -1.16
N THR A 97 -8.39 -11.11 -2.24
CA THR A 97 -7.08 -10.50 -2.46
C THR A 97 -7.21 -8.99 -2.72
N PRO A 98 -6.19 -8.18 -2.42
CA PRO A 98 -6.27 -6.72 -2.54
C PRO A 98 -6.63 -6.22 -3.95
N ASP A 99 -6.16 -6.90 -4.99
CA ASP A 99 -6.45 -6.60 -6.40
C ASP A 99 -7.89 -6.93 -6.83
N LYS A 100 -8.60 -7.78 -6.08
CA LYS A 100 -9.94 -8.28 -6.42
C LYS A 100 -11.04 -7.78 -5.50
N SER A 101 -10.67 -7.16 -4.38
CA SER A 101 -11.60 -6.72 -3.35
C SER A 101 -11.47 -5.23 -3.11
N PRO A 102 -11.82 -4.40 -4.11
CA PRO A 102 -11.53 -2.98 -4.03
C PRO A 102 -12.52 -2.25 -3.08
N ALA A 103 -13.59 -2.94 -2.63
CA ALA A 103 -14.42 -2.52 -1.50
C ALA A 103 -13.75 -2.68 -0.11
N MET A 104 -12.65 -3.42 -0.03
CA MET A 104 -11.87 -3.65 1.20
C MET A 104 -10.49 -2.97 1.12
N TRP A 105 -9.97 -2.79 -0.10
CA TRP A 105 -8.61 -2.34 -0.37
C TRP A 105 -8.60 -1.20 -1.38
N ALA A 106 -7.90 -0.12 -1.04
CA ALA A 106 -7.57 0.95 -1.97
C ALA A 106 -6.14 0.78 -2.47
N VAL A 107 -5.91 0.95 -3.77
CA VAL A 107 -4.56 0.95 -4.34
C VAL A 107 -3.92 2.29 -4.02
N ILE A 108 -2.70 2.27 -3.46
CA ILE A 108 -1.89 3.48 -3.36
C ILE A 108 -1.17 3.64 -4.70
N GLY A 109 -1.42 4.78 -5.37
CA GLY A 109 -0.85 5.10 -6.68
C GLY A 109 0.67 5.21 -6.66
N ASP A 110 1.32 5.00 -7.81
CA ASP A 110 2.76 5.21 -7.92
C ASP A 110 3.04 6.72 -7.98
N PRO A 111 3.79 7.27 -7.02
CA PRO A 111 4.06 8.71 -6.95
C PRO A 111 5.04 9.19 -8.02
N ILE A 112 5.69 8.28 -8.73
CA ILE A 112 6.60 8.64 -9.82
C ILE A 112 5.81 9.11 -11.04
N GLU A 113 4.57 8.64 -11.18
CA GLU A 113 3.68 9.00 -12.27
C GLU A 113 3.03 10.36 -11.98
N THR A 114 3.35 11.36 -12.78
CA THR A 114 2.94 12.76 -12.55
C THR A 114 1.49 13.05 -12.90
N GLY A 115 0.79 12.10 -13.53
CA GLY A 115 -0.61 12.26 -13.95
C GLY A 115 -0.75 13.28 -15.09
N THR A 116 0.31 13.48 -15.87
CA THR A 116 0.29 14.33 -17.06
C THR A 116 -0.03 13.50 -18.30
N ILE A 117 -0.38 14.14 -19.42
CA ILE A 117 -0.66 13.41 -20.67
C ILE A 117 0.54 12.60 -21.17
N ASP A 118 1.76 13.11 -20.95
CA ASP A 118 3.02 12.46 -21.34
C ASP A 118 3.48 11.39 -20.33
N ASP A 119 2.97 11.45 -19.10
CA ASP A 119 3.31 10.57 -17.99
C ASP A 119 2.06 10.29 -17.12
N PRO A 120 1.11 9.49 -17.64
CA PRO A 120 -0.17 9.22 -16.98
C PRO A 120 0.00 8.24 -15.81
N ILE A 121 -0.87 8.35 -14.80
CA ILE A 121 -0.91 7.43 -13.66
C ILE A 121 -1.53 6.10 -14.10
N THR A 122 -0.90 4.98 -13.78
CA THR A 122 -1.43 3.65 -14.09
C THR A 122 -2.66 3.35 -13.23
N ALA A 123 -3.83 3.38 -13.86
CA ALA A 123 -5.11 3.14 -13.22
C ALA A 123 -5.18 1.77 -12.53
N ALA A 124 -5.98 1.71 -11.47
CA ALA A 124 -6.35 0.45 -10.83
C ALA A 124 -7.73 0.54 -10.17
N ARG A 125 -8.42 -0.59 -10.07
CA ARG A 125 -9.67 -0.69 -9.34
C ARG A 125 -9.43 -0.41 -7.86
N GLY A 126 -10.22 0.48 -7.26
CA GLY A 126 -10.07 0.93 -5.88
C GLY A 126 -9.01 2.02 -5.70
N MET A 127 -8.45 2.58 -6.78
CA MET A 127 -7.55 3.73 -6.72
C MET A 127 -8.32 5.01 -6.36
N GLU A 128 -7.65 5.90 -5.64
CA GLU A 128 -8.06 7.29 -5.54
C GLU A 128 -7.61 8.04 -6.81
N TYR A 129 -8.59 8.54 -7.55
CA TYR A 129 -8.41 9.35 -8.75
C TYR A 129 -8.54 10.82 -8.40
N GLU A 130 -7.70 11.66 -9.01
CA GLU A 130 -7.73 13.11 -8.88
C GLU A 130 -8.25 13.74 -10.18
N TYR A 131 -9.23 14.63 -10.05
CA TYR A 131 -9.78 15.35 -11.20
C TYR A 131 -8.72 16.28 -11.82
N GLY A 132 -8.59 16.20 -13.14
CA GLY A 132 -7.63 16.95 -13.93
C GLY A 132 -6.35 16.19 -14.26
N LEU A 133 -6.14 14.99 -13.70
CA LEU A 133 -5.01 14.12 -14.04
C LEU A 133 -5.36 13.08 -15.10
N TYR A 134 -4.32 12.58 -15.75
CA TYR A 134 -4.38 11.57 -16.80
C TYR A 134 -4.06 10.19 -16.25
N TYR A 135 -4.83 9.20 -16.68
CA TYR A 135 -4.75 7.82 -16.22
C TYR A 135 -4.62 6.85 -17.38
N LEU A 136 -3.60 5.98 -17.33
CA LEU A 136 -3.40 4.88 -18.27
C LEU A 136 -4.21 3.68 -17.80
N ASP A 137 -5.11 3.21 -18.64
CA ASP A 137 -5.88 1.99 -18.37
C ASP A 137 -5.03 0.76 -18.73
N PRO A 138 -4.72 -0.13 -17.76
CA PRO A 138 -3.88 -1.29 -18.01
C PRO A 138 -4.57 -2.39 -18.83
N GLU A 139 -5.89 -2.37 -18.98
CA GLU A 139 -6.62 -3.41 -19.72
C GLU A 139 -6.68 -3.13 -21.22
N ASP A 140 -6.81 -1.86 -21.63
CA ASP A 140 -6.86 -1.48 -23.05
C ASP A 140 -5.68 -0.61 -23.53
N SER A 141 -4.77 -0.24 -22.61
CA SER A 141 -3.59 0.58 -22.86
C SER A 141 -3.88 1.99 -23.40
N LYS A 142 -5.06 2.54 -23.12
CA LYS A 142 -5.43 3.93 -23.49
C LYS A 142 -5.31 4.89 -22.32
N THR A 143 -5.15 6.17 -22.64
CA THR A 143 -5.09 7.25 -21.66
C THR A 143 -6.42 7.97 -21.55
N TYR A 144 -6.80 8.30 -20.32
CA TYR A 144 -8.06 8.93 -19.97
C TYR A 144 -7.84 10.14 -19.06
N LEU A 145 -8.57 11.22 -19.29
CA LEU A 145 -8.62 12.36 -18.37
C LEU A 145 -9.69 12.09 -17.32
N CYS A 146 -9.34 12.14 -16.03
CA CYS A 146 -10.32 12.09 -14.95
C CYS A 146 -11.03 13.44 -14.84
N GLU A 147 -12.31 13.50 -15.19
CA GLU A 147 -13.11 14.72 -15.13
C GLU A 147 -14.57 14.43 -14.81
N ARG A 148 -15.21 15.37 -14.09
CA ARG A 148 -16.65 15.33 -13.82
C ARG A 148 -17.24 16.73 -13.87
N THR A 149 -18.39 16.87 -14.50
CA THR A 149 -19.10 18.15 -14.56
C THR A 149 -19.40 18.66 -13.15
N GLY A 150 -18.90 19.86 -12.82
CA GLY A 150 -19.13 20.52 -11.53
C GLY A 150 -18.06 20.27 -10.47
N GLU A 151 -17.08 19.39 -10.73
CA GLU A 151 -15.91 19.21 -9.86
C GLU A 151 -14.74 20.08 -10.35
N ALA A 152 -14.00 20.66 -9.40
CA ALA A 152 -12.78 21.40 -9.71
C ALA A 152 -11.58 20.45 -9.80
N ALA A 153 -10.56 20.86 -10.56
CA ALA A 153 -9.28 20.16 -10.58
C ALA A 153 -8.69 20.10 -9.16
N GLY A 154 -8.09 18.96 -8.79
CA GLY A 154 -7.54 18.68 -7.46
C GLY A 154 -8.52 18.07 -6.46
N GLY A 155 -9.78 17.85 -6.83
CA GLY A 155 -10.69 17.00 -6.05
C GLY A 155 -10.38 15.52 -6.26
N THR A 156 -10.58 14.67 -5.25
CA THR A 156 -10.33 13.23 -5.35
C THR A 156 -11.61 12.38 -5.30
N ILE A 157 -11.53 11.18 -5.86
CA ILE A 157 -12.60 10.18 -5.82
C ILE A 157 -12.03 8.76 -5.85
N VAL A 158 -12.52 7.87 -4.98
CA VAL A 158 -12.16 6.44 -5.02
C VAL A 158 -13.15 5.71 -5.93
N LEU A 159 -12.65 5.08 -7.01
CA LEU A 159 -13.48 4.35 -7.98
C LEU A 159 -13.13 2.87 -8.01
N GLN A 160 -14.17 2.04 -8.07
CA GLN A 160 -14.06 0.57 -8.10
C GLN A 160 -13.91 0.00 -9.53
N TYR A 161 -13.86 0.90 -10.52
CA TYR A 161 -13.86 0.60 -11.94
C TYR A 161 -12.68 1.27 -12.62
N LEU A 162 -12.27 0.73 -13.76
CA LEU A 162 -11.22 1.30 -14.59
C LEU A 162 -11.74 2.43 -15.47
N PRO A 163 -10.86 3.31 -15.98
CA PRO A 163 -11.26 4.45 -16.79
C PRO A 163 -12.14 4.11 -18.00
N HIS A 164 -11.84 3.03 -18.73
CA HIS A 164 -12.62 2.63 -19.91
C HIS A 164 -14.08 2.26 -19.58
N GLU A 165 -14.37 1.84 -18.34
CA GLU A 165 -15.71 1.44 -17.89
C GLU A 165 -16.59 2.66 -17.52
N LEU A 166 -15.97 3.83 -17.30
CA LEU A 166 -16.61 5.03 -16.75
C LEU A 166 -16.50 6.25 -17.68
N VAL A 167 -16.23 6.01 -18.97
CA VAL A 167 -16.20 7.05 -19.99
C VAL A 167 -17.54 7.80 -20.05
N GLY A 168 -17.49 9.13 -20.05
CA GLY A 168 -18.66 10.02 -20.02
C GLY A 168 -19.30 10.20 -18.64
N GLN A 169 -18.77 9.57 -17.59
CA GLN A 169 -19.21 9.79 -16.20
C GLN A 169 -18.10 10.45 -15.37
N TYR A 170 -16.92 9.82 -15.34
CA TYR A 170 -15.76 10.25 -14.58
C TYR A 170 -14.50 10.38 -15.44
N PHE A 171 -14.54 9.86 -16.67
CA PHE A 171 -13.40 9.88 -17.57
C PHE A 171 -13.79 10.30 -18.97
N SER A 172 -12.82 10.90 -19.67
CA SER A 172 -12.86 11.14 -21.11
C SER A 172 -11.66 10.50 -21.78
N GLU A 173 -11.89 9.73 -22.84
CA GLU A 173 -10.82 9.12 -23.63
C GLU A 173 -9.99 10.22 -24.29
N VAL A 174 -8.68 10.17 -24.10
CA VAL A 174 -7.74 11.09 -24.73
C VAL A 174 -7.22 10.42 -26.00
N THR A 175 -7.72 10.87 -27.14
CA THR A 175 -7.15 10.49 -28.44
C THR A 175 -5.81 11.21 -28.61
N ALA A 176 -4.75 10.42 -28.80
CA ALA A 176 -3.44 10.90 -29.22
C ALA A 176 -3.47 11.59 -30.60
#